data_AF-A0A9W9ZQ58-F1
#
_entry.id   AF-A0A9W9ZQ58-F1
#
_cell.length_a   1.000
_cell.length_b   1.000
_cell.length_c   1.000
_cell.angle_alpha   90.00
_cell.angle_beta   90.00
_cell.angle_gamma   90.00
#
_symmetry.space_group_name_H-M   'P 1'
#
loop_
_entity.id
_entity.type
_entity.pdbx_description
1 polymer ?
#
loop_
_entity_poly.entity_id
_entity_poly.type
_entity_poly.pdbx_seq_one_letter_code
_entity_poly.pdbx_strand_id
1 'polypeptide(L)'
;MNGKCADNCGPKMYRKNGRCVDDCGISMYKFPGNYSCLPCPSECITCEFTSGKPVCTICNPPLVLHDASTACVANCTVGKYAVPSVNFTLKTTPTIRLSNGVDYLEGLLEVYHEGVWGTVCDDGWDSSETNVICRELHLGSADTSASLGHIRKGTGKMWLDDIFCIGTEKSLLACRHRPWGHSNCQHNEDTVLRCTGPGVRTCKDSCPDGFFEKGTSCLQCNASCSTCSEAADKCNTCADGFFKKNDSCVTDCGIGYYLDNVCKQCSSSCADCEVTADNCSSCSLPLFRNGSTCVENCTYGYKPSSRPLVRLRNGNTPLEGRVEVLHDGVYGTVCDDNWDLVDANVVCNMLKMGNASRAVIRAGFGSGPALQKVWMDEVQCFGES
;
A
#
# COMPACT_ATOMS: atom_id res chain seq x y z
N MET A 1 -5.20 3.59 62.57
CA MET A 1 -4.11 3.32 61.60
C MET A 1 -3.45 4.65 61.27
N ASN A 2 -2.28 4.91 61.85
CA ASN A 2 -1.61 6.21 61.78
C ASN A 2 -0.83 6.33 60.47
N GLY A 3 -1.54 6.57 59.36
CA GLY A 3 -0.99 6.66 58.00
C GLY A 3 0.24 7.57 57.93
N LYS A 4 1.43 6.98 58.06
CA LYS A 4 2.70 7.59 57.71
C LYS A 4 2.93 7.30 56.23
N CYS A 5 3.25 8.33 55.45
CA CYS A 5 3.81 8.14 54.12
C CYS A 5 5.06 7.27 54.27
N ALA A 6 5.06 6.07 53.69
CA ALA A 6 6.26 5.29 53.59
C ALA A 6 7.16 5.96 52.55
N ASP A 7 8.38 6.35 52.94
CA ASP A 7 9.34 6.94 52.02
C ASP A 7 9.76 5.95 50.91
N ASN A 8 9.50 4.65 51.09
CA ASN A 8 9.81 3.60 50.14
C ASN A 8 8.56 3.18 49.34
N CYS A 9 8.76 2.87 48.06
CA CYS A 9 7.67 2.48 47.16
C CYS A 9 7.12 1.06 47.40
N GLY A 10 7.53 0.39 48.47
CA GLY A 10 7.30 -1.04 48.64
C GLY A 10 8.19 -1.90 47.73
N PRO A 11 8.07 -3.22 47.82
CA PRO A 11 8.91 -4.16 47.08
C PRO A 11 8.63 -4.11 45.57
N LYS A 12 9.70 -4.12 44.76
CA LYS A 12 9.67 -4.14 43.27
C LYS A 12 9.07 -2.91 42.58
N MET A 13 8.84 -1.81 43.30
CA MET A 13 8.43 -0.52 42.72
C MET A 13 9.58 0.49 42.74
N TYR A 14 9.52 1.47 41.84
CA TYR A 14 10.56 2.47 41.59
C TYR A 14 9.98 3.88 41.68
N ARG A 15 10.78 4.82 42.19
CA ARG A 15 10.42 6.24 42.27
C ARG A 15 10.59 6.91 40.90
N LYS A 16 9.51 7.52 40.39
CA LYS A 16 9.46 8.34 39.17
C LYS A 16 8.64 9.59 39.44
N ASN A 17 9.26 10.77 39.36
CA ASN A 17 8.59 12.08 39.57
C ASN A 17 7.72 12.13 40.85
N GLY A 18 8.23 11.61 41.96
CA GLY A 18 7.51 11.59 43.25
C GLY A 18 6.41 10.52 43.36
N ARG A 19 6.24 9.65 42.36
CA ARG A 19 5.29 8.54 42.37
C ARG A 19 6.01 7.20 42.34
N CYS A 20 5.36 6.17 42.87
CA CYS A 20 5.83 4.80 42.82
C CYS A 20 5.24 4.10 41.61
N VAL A 21 6.10 3.57 40.74
CA VAL A 21 5.72 2.88 39.51
C VAL A 21 6.41 1.52 39.44
N ASP A 22 5.73 0.52 38.88
CA ASP A 22 6.33 -0.77 38.56
C ASP A 22 7.01 -0.76 37.18
N ASP A 23 6.67 0.18 36.30
CA ASP A 23 7.36 0.44 35.04
C ASP A 23 7.84 1.90 34.92
N CYS A 24 9.12 2.06 34.56
CA CYS A 24 9.72 3.37 34.34
C CYS A 24 9.31 3.96 32.98
N GLY A 25 8.75 3.17 32.07
CA GLY A 25 8.36 3.59 30.72
C GLY A 25 9.55 3.82 29.79
N ILE A 26 9.27 4.34 28.60
CA ILE A 26 10.29 4.61 27.59
C ILE A 26 11.30 5.67 28.06
N SER A 27 12.52 5.60 27.52
CA SER A 27 13.64 6.51 27.82
C SER A 27 14.09 6.54 29.28
N MET A 28 13.61 5.63 30.13
CA MET A 28 14.06 5.48 31.53
C MET A 28 14.27 4.01 31.88
N TYR A 29 15.17 3.73 32.81
CA TYR A 29 15.43 2.39 33.32
C TYR A 29 15.28 2.31 34.84
N LYS A 30 15.07 1.09 35.31
CA LYS A 30 14.97 0.73 36.72
C LYS A 30 16.36 0.66 37.34
N PHE A 31 16.73 1.60 38.21
CA PHE A 31 18.00 1.57 38.92
C PHE A 31 17.86 0.89 40.28
N PRO A 32 18.50 -0.29 40.51
CA PRO A 32 18.35 -1.04 41.76
C PRO A 32 18.98 -0.36 42.98
N GLY A 33 19.98 0.50 42.79
CA GLY A 33 20.77 1.05 43.90
C GLY A 33 19.95 1.89 44.89
N ASN A 34 18.92 2.60 44.42
CA ASN A 34 18.03 3.39 45.28
C ASN A 34 16.54 3.27 44.90
N TYR A 35 16.20 2.27 44.07
CA TYR A 35 14.85 2.03 43.56
C TYR A 35 14.25 3.27 42.88
N SER A 36 14.99 3.88 41.94
CA SER A 36 14.52 5.02 41.15
C SER A 36 14.50 4.71 39.66
N CYS A 37 13.68 5.47 38.93
CA CYS A 37 13.70 5.51 37.48
C CYS A 37 14.69 6.59 37.04
N LEU A 38 15.73 6.20 36.31
CA LEU A 38 16.76 7.10 35.79
C LEU A 38 16.69 7.16 34.26
N PRO A 39 17.06 8.29 33.63
CA PRO A 39 17.02 8.43 32.18
C PRO A 39 18.01 7.49 31.48
N CYS A 40 17.62 6.98 30.32
CA CYS A 40 18.50 6.22 29.45
C CYS A 40 19.60 7.10 28.83
N PRO A 41 20.69 6.50 28.35
CA PRO A 41 21.61 7.18 27.43
C PRO A 41 20.86 7.78 26.25
N SER A 42 21.33 8.94 25.77
CA SER A 42 20.67 9.73 24.72
C SER A 42 20.49 9.00 23.39
N GLU A 43 21.33 8.01 23.12
CA GLU A 43 21.32 7.15 21.95
C GLU A 43 20.31 5.99 22.05
N CYS A 44 19.71 5.74 23.23
CA CYS A 44 18.71 4.68 23.40
C CYS A 44 17.27 5.23 23.42
N ILE A 45 16.35 4.51 22.76
CA ILE A 45 14.90 4.65 23.00
C ILE A 45 14.56 3.99 24.33
N THR A 46 15.04 2.76 24.54
CA THR A 46 14.87 1.99 25.78
C THR A 46 16.19 1.41 26.24
N CYS A 47 16.33 1.24 27.55
CA CYS A 47 17.53 0.69 28.15
C CYS A 47 17.21 -0.06 29.45
N GLU A 48 18.15 -0.90 29.88
CA GLU A 48 18.07 -1.67 31.12
C GLU A 48 19.36 -1.53 31.92
N PHE A 49 19.26 -1.69 33.24
CA PHE A 49 20.45 -1.64 34.11
C PHE A 49 21.04 -3.03 34.28
N THR A 50 22.19 -3.26 33.66
CA THR A 50 22.87 -4.56 33.67
C THR A 50 24.35 -4.36 33.89
N SER A 51 24.97 -5.20 34.72
CA SER A 51 26.42 -5.16 34.98
C SER A 51 26.93 -3.79 35.43
N GLY A 52 26.16 -3.09 36.27
CA GLY A 52 26.57 -1.82 36.91
C GLY A 52 26.40 -0.56 36.05
N LYS A 53 25.84 -0.66 34.84
CA LYS A 53 25.60 0.49 33.96
C LYS A 53 24.27 0.36 33.19
N PRO A 54 23.68 1.47 32.72
CA PRO A 54 22.58 1.39 31.77
C PRO A 54 23.07 0.91 30.40
N VAL A 55 22.28 0.07 29.77
CA VAL A 55 22.60 -0.64 28.55
C VAL A 55 21.40 -0.53 27.60
N CYS A 56 21.62 -0.11 26.34
CA CYS A 56 20.53 0.06 25.39
C CYS A 56 19.89 -1.30 25.05
N THR A 57 18.56 -1.32 24.99
CA THR A 57 17.78 -2.44 24.44
C THR A 57 17.15 -2.07 23.10
N ILE A 58 16.97 -0.77 22.83
CA ILE A 58 16.56 -0.22 21.54
C ILE A 58 17.33 1.08 21.31
N CYS A 59 17.91 1.23 20.12
CA CYS A 59 18.64 2.44 19.73
C CYS A 59 17.76 3.46 19.02
N ASN A 60 18.05 4.74 19.22
CA ASN A 60 17.48 5.82 18.42
C ASN A 60 17.98 5.71 16.97
N PRO A 61 17.09 5.67 15.96
CA PRO A 61 17.49 5.78 14.57
C PRO A 61 18.30 7.08 14.35
N PRO A 62 19.37 7.07 13.53
CA PRO A 62 19.75 6.00 12.61
C PRO A 62 20.68 4.93 13.23
N LEU A 63 20.96 4.96 14.53
CA LEU A 63 21.85 3.98 15.16
C LEU A 63 21.22 2.59 15.20
N VAL A 64 22.08 1.58 15.15
CA VAL A 64 21.71 0.16 15.10
C VAL A 64 22.15 -0.51 16.40
N LEU A 65 21.29 -1.33 17.00
CA LEU A 65 21.65 -2.10 18.18
C LEU A 65 22.58 -3.24 17.77
N HIS A 66 23.76 -3.28 18.38
CA HIS A 66 24.73 -4.36 18.15
C HIS A 66 24.49 -5.55 19.09
N ASP A 67 24.09 -6.69 18.52
CA ASP A 67 23.63 -7.89 19.22
C ASP A 67 24.57 -8.38 20.35
N ALA A 68 25.89 -8.24 20.22
CA ALA A 68 26.84 -8.77 21.21
C ALA A 68 27.27 -7.78 22.31
N SER A 69 27.06 -6.47 22.10
CA SER A 69 27.58 -5.44 23.00
C SER A 69 26.49 -4.54 23.57
N THR A 70 25.23 -4.71 23.14
CA THR A 70 24.08 -3.90 23.58
C THR A 70 24.34 -2.40 23.41
N ALA A 71 25.24 -2.07 22.49
CA ALA A 71 25.70 -0.73 22.18
C ALA A 71 25.06 -0.27 20.87
N CYS A 72 24.76 1.02 20.79
CA CYS A 72 24.27 1.65 19.58
C CYS A 72 25.45 2.05 18.69
N VAL A 73 25.49 1.51 17.48
CA VAL A 73 26.56 1.74 16.51
C VAL A 73 26.00 2.34 15.23
N ALA A 74 26.81 3.13 14.52
CA ALA A 74 26.38 3.70 13.24
C ALA A 74 26.21 2.63 12.15
N ASN A 75 27.09 1.62 12.15
CA ASN A 75 27.10 0.52 11.20
C ASN A 75 27.36 -0.80 11.92
N CYS A 76 26.80 -1.89 11.38
CA CYS A 76 27.11 -3.23 11.85
C CYS A 76 28.56 -3.62 11.52
N THR A 77 29.11 -4.57 12.29
CA THR A 77 30.42 -5.15 12.01
C THR A 77 30.44 -5.82 10.64
N VAL A 78 31.62 -5.95 10.03
CA VAL A 78 31.79 -6.60 8.73
C VAL A 78 31.14 -7.98 8.72
N GLY A 79 30.35 -8.27 7.67
CA GLY A 79 29.60 -9.52 7.53
C GLY A 79 28.25 -9.55 8.24
N LYS A 80 27.81 -8.44 8.84
CA LYS A 80 26.47 -8.30 9.45
C LYS A 80 25.66 -7.21 8.77
N TYR A 81 24.35 -7.35 8.84
CA TYR A 81 23.37 -6.45 8.23
C TYR A 81 22.51 -5.76 9.27
N ALA A 82 22.19 -4.49 9.02
CA ALA A 82 21.21 -3.78 9.82
C ALA A 82 19.79 -4.20 9.41
N VAL A 83 19.14 -4.99 10.26
CA VAL A 83 17.78 -5.52 10.03
C VAL A 83 16.76 -4.67 10.78
N PRO A 84 15.70 -4.18 10.11
CA PRO A 84 14.56 -3.57 10.78
C PRO A 84 13.92 -4.47 11.82
N SER A 85 13.74 -3.94 13.02
CA SER A 85 12.96 -4.60 14.06
C SER A 85 11.50 -4.21 13.88
N VAL A 86 10.67 -5.15 13.42
CA VAL A 86 9.22 -4.90 13.21
C VAL A 86 8.35 -5.36 14.40
N ASN A 87 8.90 -6.20 15.28
CA ASN A 87 8.20 -6.82 16.41
C ASN A 87 8.74 -6.36 17.78
N PHE A 88 9.10 -5.08 17.92
CA PHE A 88 9.45 -4.55 19.24
C PHE A 88 8.21 -3.94 19.89
N THR A 89 7.77 -4.51 21.00
CA THR A 89 6.77 -3.89 21.87
C THR A 89 7.43 -2.80 22.69
N LEU A 90 7.15 -1.54 22.36
CA LEU A 90 7.34 -0.44 23.31
C LEU A 90 6.40 -0.69 24.49
N LYS A 91 6.87 -0.53 25.73
CA LYS A 91 6.06 -0.71 26.95
C LYS A 91 4.96 0.35 27.14
N THR A 92 4.67 1.12 26.11
CA THR A 92 3.60 2.11 26.05
C THR A 92 2.78 1.83 24.80
N THR A 93 1.45 1.71 24.95
CA THR A 93 0.55 1.69 23.80
C THR A 93 0.69 3.00 23.03
N PRO A 94 1.08 2.97 21.75
CA PRO A 94 1.23 4.18 20.97
C PRO A 94 -0.15 4.81 20.76
N THR A 95 -0.21 6.13 20.83
CA THR A 95 -1.43 6.92 20.58
C THR A 95 -1.75 7.02 19.09
N ILE A 96 -0.79 6.69 18.23
CA ILE A 96 -0.92 6.67 16.77
C ILE A 96 -0.38 5.36 16.19
N ARG A 97 -0.86 4.94 15.02
CA ARG A 97 -0.31 3.81 14.27
C ARG A 97 -0.52 3.98 12.77
N LEU A 98 0.23 3.19 12.00
CA LEU A 98 0.00 2.99 10.57
C LEU A 98 -0.60 1.60 10.35
N SER A 99 -1.70 1.52 9.61
CA SER A 99 -2.36 0.26 9.26
C SER A 99 -2.59 0.12 7.75
N ASN A 100 -2.94 -1.06 7.26
CA ASN A 100 -3.23 -1.32 5.84
C ASN A 100 -2.10 -1.00 4.84
N GLY A 101 -0.89 -0.71 5.30
CA GLY A 101 0.30 -0.55 4.47
C GLY A 101 0.86 -1.89 3.99
N VAL A 102 1.66 -1.88 2.93
CA VAL A 102 2.39 -3.09 2.49
C VAL A 102 3.63 -3.39 3.35
N ASP A 103 4.05 -2.45 4.18
CA ASP A 103 5.14 -2.62 5.14
C ASP A 103 4.90 -1.75 6.38
N TYR A 104 5.81 -1.77 7.36
CA TYR A 104 5.65 -0.99 8.61
C TYR A 104 6.01 0.50 8.47
N LEU A 105 6.56 0.92 7.32
CA LEU A 105 6.94 2.31 7.04
C LEU A 105 5.80 3.11 6.42
N GLU A 106 4.73 2.45 5.96
CA GLU A 106 3.58 3.10 5.39
C GLU A 106 2.26 2.61 5.99
N GLY A 107 1.21 3.39 5.78
CA GLY A 107 -0.14 2.97 6.12
C GLY A 107 -1.12 4.12 6.18
N LEU A 108 -2.38 3.74 6.38
CA LEU A 108 -3.46 4.56 6.89
C LEU A 108 -3.11 5.01 8.31
N LEU A 109 -3.12 6.32 8.53
CA LEU A 109 -2.89 6.90 9.84
C LEU A 109 -4.13 6.74 10.73
N GLU A 110 -3.96 6.12 11.89
CA GLU A 110 -4.99 6.01 12.91
C GLU A 110 -4.51 6.56 14.26
N VAL A 111 -5.45 7.15 15.01
CA VAL A 111 -5.23 7.70 16.35
C VAL A 111 -6.16 7.00 17.34
N TYR A 112 -5.64 6.69 18.53
CA TYR A 112 -6.41 6.11 19.63
C TYR A 112 -6.94 7.20 20.55
N HIS A 113 -8.27 7.33 20.62
CA HIS A 113 -8.92 8.32 21.48
C HIS A 113 -10.22 7.73 22.05
N GLU A 114 -10.51 8.02 23.32
CA GLU A 114 -11.71 7.55 24.03
C GLU A 114 -11.98 6.03 23.90
N GLY A 115 -10.91 5.23 23.90
CA GLY A 115 -11.04 3.78 23.88
C GLY A 115 -11.14 3.15 22.49
N VAL A 116 -11.20 3.95 21.42
CA VAL A 116 -11.36 3.47 20.04
C VAL A 116 -10.34 4.09 19.09
N TRP A 117 -9.92 3.29 18.10
CA TRP A 117 -9.11 3.77 16.98
C TRP A 117 -10.01 4.50 15.98
N GLY A 118 -9.49 5.56 15.38
CA GLY A 118 -10.15 6.30 14.32
C GLY A 118 -9.16 6.96 13.38
N THR A 119 -9.64 7.34 12.20
CA THR A 119 -8.82 7.90 11.11
C THR A 119 -8.57 9.40 11.28
N VAL A 120 -7.72 9.93 10.40
CA VAL A 120 -7.33 11.34 10.33
C VAL A 120 -7.59 11.85 8.92
N CYS A 121 -8.19 13.03 8.78
CA CYS A 121 -8.43 13.67 7.48
C CYS A 121 -7.14 14.26 6.88
N ASP A 122 -7.05 14.27 5.55
CA ASP A 122 -5.94 14.83 4.76
C ASP A 122 -6.11 16.33 4.41
N ASP A 123 -7.20 16.98 4.87
CA ASP A 123 -7.39 18.42 4.76
C ASP A 123 -6.23 19.18 5.43
N GLY A 124 -5.55 20.02 4.65
CA GLY A 124 -4.40 20.80 5.10
C GLY A 124 -3.11 20.00 5.30
N TRP A 125 -3.08 18.73 4.87
CA TRP A 125 -1.94 17.84 5.10
C TRP A 125 -0.74 18.14 4.20
N ASP A 126 0.45 18.24 4.79
CA ASP A 126 1.70 18.30 4.05
C ASP A 126 2.83 17.43 4.65
N SER A 127 4.06 17.65 4.18
CA SER A 127 5.23 16.91 4.63
C SER A 127 5.57 17.13 6.11
N SER A 128 5.10 18.22 6.72
CA SER A 128 5.37 18.63 8.10
C SER A 128 4.67 17.71 9.10
N GLU A 129 3.38 17.43 8.88
CA GLU A 129 2.60 16.47 9.67
C GLU A 129 3.21 15.07 9.54
N THR A 130 3.53 14.70 8.30
CA THR A 130 4.16 13.40 7.99
C THR A 130 5.50 13.25 8.71
N ASN A 131 6.33 14.29 8.75
CA ASN A 131 7.61 14.28 9.49
C ASN A 131 7.42 14.14 11.00
N VAL A 132 6.39 14.79 11.57
CA VAL A 132 6.07 14.63 13.00
C VAL A 132 5.72 13.18 13.30
N ILE A 133 4.88 12.55 12.47
CA ILE A 133 4.45 11.16 12.66
C ILE A 133 5.59 10.18 12.46
N CYS A 134 6.36 10.32 11.37
CA CYS A 134 7.51 9.46 11.13
C CYS A 134 8.54 9.55 12.25
N ARG A 135 8.70 10.72 12.88
CA ARG A 135 9.54 10.89 14.07
C ARG A 135 8.90 10.27 15.31
N GLU A 136 7.62 10.50 15.57
CA GLU A 136 6.88 9.96 16.72
C GLU A 136 6.88 8.43 16.72
N LEU A 137 6.79 7.81 15.54
CA LEU A 137 6.86 6.35 15.35
C LEU A 137 8.30 5.80 15.24
N HIS A 138 9.32 6.67 15.29
CA HIS A 138 10.73 6.31 15.07
C HIS A 138 11.00 5.63 13.71
N LEU A 139 10.29 6.05 12.66
CA LEU A 139 10.37 5.54 11.29
C LEU A 139 11.14 6.46 10.32
N GLY A 140 11.80 7.51 10.82
CA GLY A 140 12.61 8.41 10.02
C GLY A 140 11.89 9.71 9.67
N SER A 141 11.99 10.12 8.39
CA SER A 141 11.38 11.35 7.85
C SER A 141 10.25 11.00 6.87
N ALA A 142 9.52 12.00 6.39
CA ALA A 142 8.49 11.83 5.36
C ALA A 142 9.08 11.40 4.01
N ASP A 143 8.49 10.38 3.38
CA ASP A 143 8.75 10.03 1.98
C ASP A 143 7.60 10.52 1.10
N THR A 144 7.79 11.69 0.48
CA THR A 144 6.79 12.32 -0.38
C THR A 144 6.81 11.82 -1.82
N SER A 145 7.70 10.87 -2.15
CA SER A 145 7.86 10.35 -3.52
C SER A 145 7.01 9.11 -3.80
N ALA A 146 6.44 8.51 -2.76
CA ALA A 146 5.68 7.27 -2.86
C ALA A 146 4.23 7.49 -3.32
N SER A 147 3.77 6.63 -4.24
CA SER A 147 2.36 6.52 -4.59
C SER A 147 1.68 5.54 -3.63
N LEU A 148 0.65 6.00 -2.91
CA LEU A 148 0.00 5.26 -1.82
C LEU A 148 -1.46 4.87 -2.14
N GLY A 149 -1.85 4.90 -3.41
CA GLY A 149 -3.22 4.62 -3.85
C GLY A 149 -3.69 3.17 -3.59
N HIS A 150 -2.78 2.25 -3.27
CA HIS A 150 -3.10 0.86 -2.90
C HIS A 150 -3.58 0.71 -1.45
N ILE A 151 -3.28 1.69 -0.59
CA ILE A 151 -3.65 1.64 0.83
C ILE A 151 -5.15 1.88 0.95
N ARG A 152 -5.84 0.90 1.51
CA ARG A 152 -7.29 0.99 1.73
C ARG A 152 -7.59 2.06 2.78
N LYS A 153 -8.54 2.91 2.42
CA LYS A 153 -9.15 3.89 3.31
C LYS A 153 -9.84 3.21 4.49
N GLY A 154 -9.94 3.93 5.59
CA GLY A 154 -10.54 3.43 6.82
C GLY A 154 -12.06 3.44 6.79
N THR A 155 -12.62 3.08 7.95
CA THR A 155 -14.05 3.10 8.20
C THR A 155 -14.30 3.52 9.65
N GLY A 156 -15.48 4.04 9.96
CA GLY A 156 -15.89 4.34 11.33
C GLY A 156 -15.57 5.76 11.76
N LYS A 157 -14.99 5.93 12.94
CA LYS A 157 -14.78 7.26 13.55
C LYS A 157 -13.57 7.94 12.91
N MET A 158 -13.75 9.19 12.53
CA MET A 158 -12.65 10.10 12.23
C MET A 158 -12.40 11.00 13.44
N TRP A 159 -11.17 11.00 13.95
CA TRP A 159 -10.83 11.68 15.19
C TRP A 159 -10.25 13.06 15.01
N LEU A 160 -9.43 13.26 13.99
CA LEU A 160 -8.72 14.50 13.76
C LEU A 160 -8.94 15.00 12.33
N ASP A 161 -8.95 16.31 12.22
CA ASP A 161 -9.20 17.09 11.01
C ASP A 161 -8.45 18.43 11.15
N ASP A 162 -8.09 19.03 10.02
CA ASP A 162 -7.36 20.30 9.94
C ASP A 162 -6.10 20.28 10.83
N ILE A 163 -5.26 19.27 10.66
CA ILE A 163 -3.99 19.17 11.40
C ILE A 163 -2.96 20.08 10.74
N PHE A 164 -2.40 20.98 11.54
CA PHE A 164 -1.32 21.88 11.13
C PHE A 164 -0.17 21.80 12.13
N CYS A 165 0.91 21.18 11.68
CA CYS A 165 2.18 21.08 12.36
C CYS A 165 3.17 22.11 11.81
N ILE A 166 4.07 22.57 12.67
CA ILE A 166 5.27 23.31 12.28
C ILE A 166 6.34 22.33 11.75
N GLY A 167 6.27 21.07 12.15
CA GLY A 167 7.20 19.99 11.78
C GLY A 167 8.21 19.62 12.86
N THR A 168 8.19 20.33 14.01
CA THR A 168 9.15 20.14 15.13
C THR A 168 8.50 19.52 16.38
N GLU A 169 7.19 19.34 16.34
CA GLU A 169 6.38 18.76 17.41
C GLU A 169 6.79 17.32 17.72
N LYS A 170 6.80 16.93 18.99
CA LYS A 170 7.17 15.57 19.38
C LYS A 170 6.05 14.55 19.16
N SER A 171 4.81 15.01 18.98
CA SER A 171 3.64 14.19 18.77
C SER A 171 2.64 14.93 17.88
N LEU A 172 1.89 14.19 17.08
CA LEU A 172 0.78 14.69 16.26
C LEU A 172 -0.23 15.48 17.09
N LEU A 173 -0.46 15.05 18.34
CA LEU A 173 -1.43 15.68 19.25
C LEU A 173 -0.95 17.03 19.81
N ALA A 174 0.30 17.39 19.57
CA ALA A 174 0.82 18.72 19.91
C ALA A 174 0.69 19.72 18.76
N CYS A 175 0.33 19.25 17.56
CA CYS A 175 0.02 20.12 16.43
C CYS A 175 -1.34 20.78 16.64
N ARG A 176 -1.57 21.91 15.94
CA ARG A 176 -2.89 22.53 15.95
C ARG A 176 -3.85 21.63 15.19
N HIS A 177 -4.99 21.30 15.78
CA HIS A 177 -6.03 20.51 15.13
C HIS A 177 -7.42 20.96 15.59
N ARG A 178 -8.47 20.58 14.86
CA ARG A 178 -9.86 20.80 15.31
C ARG A 178 -10.19 20.01 16.57
N PRO A 179 -11.26 20.38 17.32
CA PRO A 179 -11.72 19.57 18.44
C PRO A 179 -11.93 18.10 18.06
N TRP A 180 -11.62 17.20 18.98
CA TRP A 180 -11.69 15.75 18.77
C TRP A 180 -13.05 15.30 18.22
N GLY A 181 -13.01 14.53 17.13
CA GLY A 181 -14.19 13.95 16.51
C GLY A 181 -15.07 14.93 15.73
N HIS A 182 -14.63 16.18 15.56
CA HIS A 182 -15.23 17.16 14.65
C HIS A 182 -14.47 17.16 13.33
N SER A 183 -15.10 16.60 12.30
CA SER A 183 -14.60 16.62 10.93
C SER A 183 -15.75 16.80 9.95
N ASN A 184 -15.48 17.48 8.83
CA ASN A 184 -16.38 17.53 7.67
C ASN A 184 -15.95 16.58 6.54
N CYS A 185 -14.94 15.74 6.77
CA CYS A 185 -14.39 14.84 5.75
C CYS A 185 -15.13 13.50 5.68
N GLN A 186 -14.90 12.80 4.57
CA GLN A 186 -15.31 11.42 4.31
C GLN A 186 -14.06 10.52 4.21
N HIS A 187 -14.22 9.19 4.24
CA HIS A 187 -13.07 8.27 4.28
C HIS A 187 -12.22 8.25 2.99
N ASN A 188 -12.72 8.76 1.87
CA ASN A 188 -11.87 9.01 0.69
C ASN A 188 -10.77 10.05 0.96
N GLU A 189 -10.93 10.87 2.00
CA GLU A 189 -10.00 11.89 2.51
C GLU A 189 -9.19 11.38 3.72
N ASP A 190 -9.18 10.05 4.01
CA ASP A 190 -8.31 9.56 5.07
C ASP A 190 -6.83 9.68 4.67
N THR A 191 -6.02 10.17 5.60
CA THR A 191 -4.58 10.31 5.44
C THR A 191 -3.87 8.96 5.38
N VAL A 192 -3.13 8.75 4.29
CA VAL A 192 -2.16 7.67 4.15
C VAL A 192 -0.78 8.29 3.97
N LEU A 193 0.24 7.69 4.59
CA LEU A 193 1.59 8.23 4.55
C LEU A 193 2.66 7.15 4.48
N ARG A 194 3.87 7.54 4.08
CA ARG A 194 5.07 6.71 4.09
C ARG A 194 6.24 7.46 4.71
N CYS A 195 7.03 6.72 5.48
CA CYS A 195 8.26 7.17 6.09
C CYS A 195 9.49 6.62 5.35
N THR A 196 10.61 7.33 5.41
CA THR A 196 11.86 6.96 4.72
C THR A 196 12.58 5.78 5.37
N GLY A 197 12.21 5.40 6.60
CA GLY A 197 13.05 4.55 7.43
C GLY A 197 14.31 5.29 7.93
N PRO A 198 15.26 4.59 8.55
CA PRO A 198 15.39 3.13 8.52
C PRO A 198 14.67 2.42 9.68
N GLY A 199 13.93 3.14 10.52
CA GLY A 199 13.29 2.56 11.69
C GLY A 199 14.28 2.13 12.77
N VAL A 200 13.76 1.46 13.80
CA VAL A 200 14.59 0.72 14.77
C VAL A 200 15.23 -0.48 14.07
N ARG A 201 16.53 -0.69 14.29
CA ARG A 201 17.29 -1.80 13.67
C ARG A 201 18.21 -2.51 14.64
N THR A 202 18.48 -3.78 14.33
CA THR A 202 19.44 -4.64 15.04
C THR A 202 20.42 -5.27 14.05
N CYS A 203 21.67 -5.48 14.46
CA CYS A 203 22.66 -6.15 13.62
C CYS A 203 22.49 -7.65 13.63
N LYS A 204 22.19 -8.26 12.47
CA LYS A 204 22.07 -9.72 12.31
C LYS A 204 23.09 -10.25 11.31
N ASP A 205 23.35 -11.54 11.36
CA ASP A 205 24.31 -12.21 10.46
C ASP A 205 23.76 -12.36 9.03
N SER A 206 22.44 -12.30 8.84
CA SER A 206 21.77 -12.33 7.54
C SER A 206 20.43 -11.58 7.58
N CYS A 207 19.90 -11.23 6.40
CA CYS A 207 18.53 -10.74 6.29
C CYS A 207 17.53 -11.90 6.48
N PRO A 208 16.55 -11.78 7.38
CA PRO A 208 15.50 -12.80 7.53
C PRO A 208 14.47 -12.72 6.39
N ASP A 209 13.61 -13.73 6.29
CA ASP A 209 12.46 -13.73 5.37
C ASP A 209 11.63 -12.46 5.54
N GLY A 210 11.04 -11.99 4.43
CA GLY A 210 10.42 -10.68 4.34
C GLY A 210 11.41 -9.53 4.14
N PHE A 211 12.72 -9.79 4.03
CA PHE A 211 13.73 -8.78 3.71
C PHE A 211 14.71 -9.27 2.64
N PHE A 212 15.33 -8.32 1.93
CA PHE A 212 16.40 -8.56 0.97
C PHE A 212 17.60 -7.66 1.25
N GLU A 213 18.77 -8.12 0.82
CA GLU A 213 20.04 -7.42 1.00
C GLU A 213 20.17 -6.20 0.08
N LYS A 214 20.50 -5.04 0.66
CA LYS A 214 20.92 -3.85 -0.09
C LYS A 214 22.10 -3.18 0.61
N GLY A 215 23.31 -3.44 0.11
CA GLY A 215 24.55 -2.99 0.75
C GLY A 215 24.73 -3.68 2.11
N THR A 216 24.84 -2.92 3.19
CA THR A 216 24.97 -3.43 4.58
C THR A 216 23.66 -3.38 5.38
N SER A 217 22.53 -3.18 4.70
CA SER A 217 21.20 -3.09 5.30
C SER A 217 20.25 -4.10 4.68
N CYS A 218 19.27 -4.53 5.46
CA CYS A 218 18.16 -5.32 4.98
C CYS A 218 16.98 -4.40 4.72
N LEU A 219 16.48 -4.39 3.49
CA LEU A 219 15.25 -3.69 3.13
C LEU A 219 14.10 -4.68 3.05
N GLN A 220 12.90 -4.24 3.41
CA GLN A 220 11.74 -5.12 3.43
C GLN A 220 11.27 -5.43 2.01
N CYS A 221 10.78 -6.66 1.83
CA CYS A 221 10.01 -7.05 0.68
C CYS A 221 8.66 -6.34 0.65
N ASN A 222 8.04 -6.26 -0.53
CA ASN A 222 6.64 -5.90 -0.66
C ASN A 222 5.78 -6.91 0.12
N ALA A 223 4.69 -6.47 0.78
CA ALA A 223 3.75 -7.36 1.50
C ALA A 223 3.26 -8.54 0.67
N SER A 224 3.16 -8.40 -0.65
CA SER A 224 2.75 -9.52 -1.51
C SER A 224 3.76 -10.68 -1.52
N CYS A 225 5.01 -10.42 -1.12
CA CYS A 225 6.09 -11.40 -1.07
C CYS A 225 6.29 -11.94 0.35
N SER A 226 6.43 -13.27 0.48
CA SER A 226 7.01 -13.88 1.69
C SER A 226 8.54 -13.74 1.70
N THR A 227 9.18 -13.86 0.53
CA THR A 227 10.61 -13.64 0.33
C THR A 227 10.85 -12.92 -0.99
N CYS A 228 11.91 -12.12 -1.08
CA CYS A 228 12.26 -11.36 -2.28
C CYS A 228 13.78 -11.24 -2.43
N SER A 229 14.24 -10.83 -3.61
CA SER A 229 15.65 -10.57 -3.88
C SER A 229 15.82 -9.44 -4.87
N GLU A 230 16.94 -8.72 -4.78
CA GLU A 230 17.33 -7.57 -5.62
C GLU A 230 16.47 -6.31 -5.47
N ALA A 231 15.14 -6.46 -5.36
CA ALA A 231 14.18 -5.40 -5.16
C ALA A 231 13.01 -5.88 -4.29
N ALA A 232 12.28 -4.94 -3.69
CA ALA A 232 11.17 -5.26 -2.78
C ALA A 232 10.04 -6.04 -3.47
N ASP A 233 9.78 -5.75 -4.75
CA ASP A 233 8.71 -6.30 -5.58
C ASP A 233 9.11 -7.54 -6.40
N LYS A 234 10.41 -7.89 -6.39
CA LYS A 234 10.94 -9.11 -7.01
C LYS A 234 10.81 -10.30 -6.06
N CYS A 235 9.61 -10.85 -5.99
CA CYS A 235 9.24 -11.93 -5.08
C CYS A 235 9.82 -13.30 -5.51
N ASN A 236 10.50 -13.95 -4.57
CA ASN A 236 10.90 -15.34 -4.68
C ASN A 236 9.75 -16.28 -4.29
N THR A 237 9.04 -15.96 -3.21
CA THR A 237 7.83 -16.66 -2.76
C THR A 237 6.76 -15.65 -2.38
N CYS A 238 5.49 -16.03 -2.51
CA CYS A 238 4.36 -15.16 -2.24
C CYS A 238 3.86 -15.31 -0.80
N ALA A 239 3.29 -14.23 -0.28
CA ALA A 239 2.52 -14.24 0.96
C ALA A 239 1.20 -15.01 0.77
N ASP A 240 0.59 -15.44 1.87
CA ASP A 240 -0.67 -16.16 1.85
C ASP A 240 -1.76 -15.34 1.13
N GLY A 241 -2.50 -15.99 0.23
CA GLY A 241 -3.53 -15.35 -0.59
C GLY A 241 -3.00 -14.65 -1.86
N PHE A 242 -1.69 -14.68 -2.11
CA PHE A 242 -1.09 -14.21 -3.36
C PHE A 242 -0.52 -15.36 -4.19
N PHE A 243 -0.55 -15.20 -5.52
CA PHE A 243 -0.08 -16.16 -6.49
C PHE A 243 1.12 -15.62 -7.25
N LYS A 244 2.12 -16.48 -7.49
CA LYS A 244 3.34 -16.07 -8.20
C LYS A 244 3.05 -15.89 -9.68
N LYS A 245 3.35 -14.71 -10.21
CA LYS A 245 3.33 -14.36 -11.63
C LYS A 245 4.69 -13.78 -12.01
N ASN A 246 5.51 -14.59 -12.69
CA ASN A 246 6.92 -14.27 -12.95
C ASN A 246 7.64 -13.91 -11.63
N ASP A 247 8.24 -12.72 -11.53
CA ASP A 247 8.92 -12.23 -10.33
C ASP A 247 8.01 -11.43 -9.40
N SER A 248 6.69 -11.42 -9.60
CA SER A 248 5.75 -10.67 -8.77
C SER A 248 4.68 -11.57 -8.16
N CYS A 249 4.05 -11.10 -7.09
CA CYS A 249 2.95 -11.80 -6.43
C CYS A 249 1.66 -11.01 -6.58
N VAL A 250 0.62 -11.65 -7.11
CA VAL A 250 -0.63 -11.01 -7.50
C VAL A 250 -1.82 -11.79 -6.93
N THR A 251 -2.94 -11.12 -6.68
CA THR A 251 -4.18 -11.78 -6.24
C THR A 251 -5.00 -12.33 -7.41
N ASP A 252 -4.76 -11.81 -8.61
CA ASP A 252 -5.36 -12.26 -9.87
C ASP A 252 -4.27 -12.32 -10.95
N CYS A 253 -4.24 -13.43 -11.69
CA CYS A 253 -3.29 -13.63 -12.78
C CYS A 253 -3.54 -12.67 -13.96
N GLY A 254 -4.78 -12.20 -14.13
CA GLY A 254 -5.18 -11.30 -15.20
C GLY A 254 -5.10 -11.93 -16.59
N ILE A 255 -5.47 -11.14 -17.61
CA ILE A 255 -5.59 -11.59 -19.00
C ILE A 255 -4.29 -12.21 -19.52
N GLY A 256 -4.41 -13.34 -20.22
CA GLY A 256 -3.30 -14.07 -20.83
C GLY A 256 -2.60 -15.06 -19.89
N TYR A 257 -3.14 -15.24 -18.69
CA TYR A 257 -2.65 -16.19 -17.69
C TYR A 257 -3.81 -16.93 -17.02
N TYR A 258 -3.60 -18.19 -16.66
CA TYR A 258 -4.52 -18.97 -15.83
C TYR A 258 -3.85 -19.37 -14.51
N LEU A 259 -4.67 -19.62 -13.49
CA LEU A 259 -4.18 -20.02 -12.18
C LEU A 259 -4.07 -21.56 -12.08
N ASP A 260 -2.85 -22.04 -11.80
CA ASP A 260 -2.56 -23.43 -11.43
C ASP A 260 -1.51 -23.46 -10.32
N ASN A 261 -1.93 -23.10 -9.10
CA ASN A 261 -1.11 -22.74 -7.92
C ASN A 261 -0.16 -21.54 -8.11
N VAL A 262 0.27 -21.30 -9.34
CA VAL A 262 1.01 -20.14 -9.84
C VAL A 262 0.35 -19.66 -11.13
N CYS A 263 0.56 -18.41 -11.49
CA CYS A 263 0.05 -17.85 -12.73
C CYS A 263 0.88 -18.38 -13.90
N LYS A 264 0.25 -19.20 -14.73
CA LYS A 264 0.86 -19.79 -15.93
C LYS A 264 0.33 -19.08 -17.16
N GLN A 265 1.21 -18.82 -18.11
CA GLN A 265 0.86 -18.15 -19.35
C GLN A 265 -0.03 -19.05 -20.22
N CYS A 266 -0.99 -18.44 -20.90
CA CYS A 266 -1.78 -19.11 -21.92
C CYS A 266 -0.91 -19.50 -23.13
N SER A 267 -1.37 -20.50 -23.89
CA SER A 267 -0.77 -20.85 -25.17
C SER A 267 -0.82 -19.66 -26.12
N SER A 268 0.17 -19.55 -27.01
CA SER A 268 0.33 -18.39 -27.90
C SER A 268 -0.87 -18.13 -28.83
N SER A 269 -1.67 -19.17 -29.10
CA SER A 269 -2.92 -19.09 -29.86
C SER A 269 -4.06 -18.42 -29.08
N CYS A 270 -4.03 -18.46 -27.75
CA CYS A 270 -5.01 -17.81 -26.89
C CYS A 270 -4.57 -16.38 -26.56
N ALA A 271 -5.48 -15.42 -26.69
CA ALA A 271 -5.31 -14.11 -26.07
C ALA A 271 -5.60 -14.19 -24.56
N ASP A 272 -6.48 -15.12 -24.17
CA ASP A 272 -6.79 -15.44 -22.78
C ASP A 272 -7.30 -16.88 -22.64
N CYS A 273 -7.14 -17.48 -21.46
CA CYS A 273 -7.44 -18.89 -21.23
C CYS A 273 -7.94 -19.19 -19.81
N GLU A 274 -8.67 -20.29 -19.66
CA GLU A 274 -9.25 -20.73 -18.39
C GLU A 274 -8.85 -22.18 -18.12
N VAL A 275 -8.56 -22.54 -16.85
CA VAL A 275 -8.22 -23.91 -16.40
C VAL A 275 -6.88 -24.45 -16.91
N THR A 276 -6.58 -24.37 -18.22
CA THR A 276 -5.32 -24.83 -18.82
C THR A 276 -4.85 -23.85 -19.91
N ALA A 277 -3.57 -23.95 -20.29
CA ALA A 277 -2.96 -23.05 -21.28
C ALA A 277 -3.68 -23.03 -22.64
N ASP A 278 -4.22 -24.18 -23.08
CA ASP A 278 -4.87 -24.35 -24.39
C ASP A 278 -6.39 -24.16 -24.38
N ASN A 279 -7.00 -24.01 -23.20
CA ASN A 279 -8.44 -23.80 -23.09
C ASN A 279 -8.73 -22.30 -23.20
N CYS A 280 -8.76 -21.82 -24.45
CA CYS A 280 -8.87 -20.41 -24.75
C CYS A 280 -10.28 -19.86 -24.46
N SER A 281 -10.34 -18.80 -23.65
CA SER A 281 -11.52 -17.94 -23.49
C SER A 281 -11.55 -16.85 -24.58
N SER A 282 -10.40 -16.46 -25.11
CA SER A 282 -10.27 -15.56 -26.26
C SER A 282 -9.03 -15.91 -27.10
N CYS A 283 -9.01 -15.48 -28.37
CA CYS A 283 -7.96 -15.86 -29.32
C CYS A 283 -7.03 -14.71 -29.67
N SER A 284 -5.74 -15.01 -29.78
CA SER A 284 -4.75 -14.09 -30.31
C SER A 284 -5.08 -13.77 -31.76
N LEU A 285 -5.02 -12.49 -32.13
CA LEU A 285 -5.21 -12.10 -33.53
C LEU A 285 -4.14 -12.75 -34.42
N PRO A 286 -4.50 -13.29 -35.61
CA PRO A 286 -5.78 -13.20 -36.31
C PRO A 286 -6.72 -14.41 -36.14
N LEU A 287 -6.52 -15.24 -35.11
CA LEU A 287 -7.24 -16.50 -34.92
C LEU A 287 -8.69 -16.28 -34.42
N PHE A 288 -9.55 -17.27 -34.67
CA PHE A 288 -10.95 -17.26 -34.28
C PHE A 288 -11.26 -18.37 -33.28
N ARG A 289 -12.14 -18.08 -32.32
CA ARG A 289 -12.53 -19.03 -31.27
C ARG A 289 -13.53 -20.05 -31.82
N ASN A 290 -13.19 -21.33 -31.70
CA ASN A 290 -14.06 -22.48 -31.95
C ASN A 290 -14.13 -23.33 -30.68
N GLY A 291 -15.20 -23.15 -29.89
CA GLY A 291 -15.29 -23.71 -28.54
C GLY A 291 -14.19 -23.14 -27.63
N SER A 292 -13.33 -24.00 -27.10
CA SER A 292 -12.15 -23.61 -26.30
C SER A 292 -10.84 -23.57 -27.09
N THR A 293 -10.89 -23.74 -28.42
CA THR A 293 -9.69 -23.76 -29.27
C THR A 293 -9.68 -22.58 -30.23
N CYS A 294 -8.49 -22.13 -30.63
CA CYS A 294 -8.32 -21.06 -31.59
C CYS A 294 -7.87 -21.61 -32.94
N VAL A 295 -8.59 -21.26 -34.00
CA VAL A 295 -8.39 -21.77 -35.35
C VAL A 295 -8.25 -20.63 -36.35
N GLU A 296 -7.52 -20.84 -37.44
CA GLU A 296 -7.38 -19.84 -38.51
C GLU A 296 -8.67 -19.65 -39.31
N ASN A 297 -9.52 -20.69 -39.42
CA ASN A 297 -10.77 -20.65 -40.17
C ASN A 297 -11.86 -21.52 -39.49
N CYS A 298 -13.10 -21.03 -39.46
CA CYS A 298 -14.23 -21.72 -38.84
C CYS A 298 -14.93 -22.70 -39.81
N THR A 299 -14.19 -23.66 -40.39
CA THR A 299 -14.62 -24.65 -41.40
C THR A 299 -14.76 -24.11 -42.84
N TYR A 300 -14.70 -25.00 -43.85
CA TYR A 300 -14.70 -24.67 -45.29
C TYR A 300 -15.87 -23.75 -45.67
N GLY A 301 -15.56 -22.48 -45.98
CA GLY A 301 -16.50 -21.54 -46.58
C GLY A 301 -17.04 -20.43 -45.67
N TYR A 302 -16.82 -20.50 -44.35
CA TYR A 302 -17.23 -19.43 -43.43
C TYR A 302 -16.00 -18.66 -42.93
N LYS A 303 -15.87 -17.40 -43.38
CA LYS A 303 -14.99 -16.41 -42.73
C LYS A 303 -15.81 -15.68 -41.67
N PRO A 304 -15.52 -15.80 -40.37
CA PRO A 304 -15.99 -14.80 -39.42
C PRO A 304 -15.44 -13.46 -39.88
N SER A 305 -16.26 -12.41 -39.90
CA SER A 305 -15.79 -11.06 -40.26
C SER A 305 -14.61 -10.69 -39.35
N SER A 306 -13.40 -10.64 -39.90
CA SER A 306 -12.16 -10.34 -39.18
C SER A 306 -11.98 -8.86 -38.87
N ARG A 307 -12.99 -8.04 -39.17
CA ARG A 307 -13.05 -6.66 -38.72
C ARG A 307 -14.33 -6.49 -37.92
N PRO A 308 -14.22 -6.22 -36.60
CA PRO A 308 -15.41 -5.94 -35.83
C PRO A 308 -16.08 -4.68 -36.39
N LEU A 309 -17.41 -4.72 -36.54
CA LEU A 309 -18.18 -3.59 -37.05
C LEU A 309 -17.96 -2.33 -36.20
N VAL A 310 -17.70 -2.53 -34.90
CA VAL A 310 -17.42 -1.48 -33.93
C VAL A 310 -16.14 -1.84 -33.16
N ARG A 311 -15.31 -0.86 -32.82
CA ARG A 311 -14.15 -1.04 -31.93
C ARG A 311 -13.98 0.15 -30.99
N LEU A 312 -13.29 -0.08 -29.87
CA LEU A 312 -12.87 0.97 -28.93
C LEU A 312 -11.38 1.29 -29.12
N ARG A 313 -11.00 2.57 -29.06
CA ARG A 313 -9.62 3.04 -29.21
C ARG A 313 -9.24 4.04 -28.13
N ASN A 314 -7.98 4.05 -27.73
CA ASN A 314 -7.39 5.01 -26.78
C ASN A 314 -8.00 4.97 -25.35
N GLY A 315 -8.59 3.84 -24.95
CA GLY A 315 -8.88 3.57 -23.55
C GLY A 315 -7.64 3.08 -22.79
N ASN A 316 -7.64 3.21 -21.46
CA ASN A 316 -6.58 2.63 -20.63
C ASN A 316 -6.81 1.13 -20.36
N THR A 317 -8.03 0.65 -20.60
CA THR A 317 -8.41 -0.76 -20.51
C THR A 317 -9.17 -1.22 -21.77
N PRO A 318 -9.31 -2.54 -22.02
CA PRO A 318 -10.08 -3.04 -23.15
C PRO A 318 -11.59 -2.75 -23.11
N LEU A 319 -12.12 -2.28 -21.98
CA LEU A 319 -13.55 -2.05 -21.75
C LEU A 319 -13.97 -0.59 -21.99
N GLU A 320 -13.04 0.28 -22.38
CA GLU A 320 -13.30 1.69 -22.60
C GLU A 320 -12.56 2.23 -23.83
N GLY A 321 -12.99 3.38 -24.34
CA GLY A 321 -12.32 4.08 -25.43
C GLY A 321 -13.27 4.82 -26.35
N ARG A 322 -12.71 5.50 -27.35
CA ARG A 322 -13.44 6.12 -28.46
C ARG A 322 -14.05 5.04 -29.34
N VAL A 323 -15.34 5.17 -29.61
CA VAL A 323 -16.10 4.30 -30.53
C VAL A 323 -15.71 4.59 -31.98
N GLU A 324 -15.31 3.57 -32.71
CA GLU A 324 -15.07 3.63 -34.15
C GLU A 324 -15.85 2.54 -34.88
N VAL A 325 -16.55 2.92 -35.94
CA VAL A 325 -17.41 2.04 -36.74
C VAL A 325 -16.76 1.79 -38.10
N LEU A 326 -16.81 0.54 -38.56
CA LEU A 326 -16.31 0.13 -39.87
C LEU A 326 -17.40 0.35 -40.92
N HIS A 327 -17.13 1.22 -41.91
CA HIS A 327 -17.99 1.43 -43.06
C HIS A 327 -17.14 1.49 -44.34
N ASP A 328 -17.57 0.83 -45.42
CA ASP A 328 -16.82 0.71 -46.68
C ASP A 328 -15.34 0.31 -46.52
N GLY A 329 -15.06 -0.57 -45.55
CA GLY A 329 -13.72 -1.05 -45.26
C GLY A 329 -12.81 -0.05 -44.51
N VAL A 330 -13.33 1.12 -44.10
CA VAL A 330 -12.59 2.17 -43.39
C VAL A 330 -13.27 2.47 -42.04
N TYR A 331 -12.47 2.53 -40.96
CA TYR A 331 -12.98 2.94 -39.65
C TYR A 331 -13.13 4.45 -39.56
N GLY A 332 -14.26 4.90 -39.03
CA GLY A 332 -14.52 6.30 -38.73
C GLY A 332 -15.16 6.47 -37.36
N THR A 333 -15.19 7.70 -36.88
CA THR A 333 -15.69 8.05 -35.55
C THR A 333 -17.20 8.29 -35.55
N VAL A 334 -17.77 8.36 -34.35
CA VAL A 334 -19.17 8.73 -34.09
C VAL A 334 -19.20 10.12 -33.45
N CYS A 335 -20.10 10.99 -33.88
CA CYS A 335 -20.31 12.32 -33.29
C CYS A 335 -21.01 12.21 -31.93
N ASP A 336 -20.67 13.12 -31.01
CA ASP A 336 -21.14 13.07 -29.62
C ASP A 336 -22.29 14.04 -29.31
N ASP A 337 -22.82 14.77 -30.30
CA ASP A 337 -23.82 15.84 -30.12
C ASP A 337 -25.05 15.39 -29.32
N ASN A 338 -25.48 14.12 -29.47
CA ASN A 338 -26.58 13.52 -28.72
C ASN A 338 -26.22 12.18 -28.04
N TRP A 339 -24.92 11.88 -27.90
CA TRP A 339 -24.45 10.57 -27.42
C TRP A 339 -24.75 10.36 -25.93
N ASP A 340 -25.53 9.34 -25.62
CA ASP A 340 -25.97 9.05 -24.25
C ASP A 340 -25.63 7.62 -23.76
N LEU A 341 -26.11 7.28 -22.55
CA LEU A 341 -25.86 5.97 -21.95
C LEU A 341 -26.61 4.82 -22.66
N VAL A 342 -27.72 5.12 -23.34
CA VAL A 342 -28.47 4.14 -24.14
C VAL A 342 -27.67 3.78 -25.38
N ASP A 343 -27.07 4.75 -26.06
CA ASP A 343 -26.17 4.51 -27.19
C ASP A 343 -24.93 3.70 -26.78
N ALA A 344 -24.31 4.09 -25.65
CA ALA A 344 -23.17 3.38 -25.10
C ALA A 344 -23.53 1.93 -24.73
N ASN A 345 -24.72 1.69 -24.18
CA ASN A 345 -25.21 0.34 -23.87
C ASN A 345 -25.32 -0.52 -25.12
N VAL A 346 -25.83 0.03 -26.23
CA VAL A 346 -25.88 -0.72 -27.50
C VAL A 346 -24.48 -1.11 -27.95
N VAL A 347 -23.50 -0.21 -27.88
CA VAL A 347 -22.10 -0.54 -28.24
C VAL A 347 -21.49 -1.58 -27.31
N CYS A 348 -21.67 -1.44 -25.99
CA CYS A 348 -21.17 -2.42 -25.03
C CYS A 348 -21.83 -3.80 -25.23
N ASN A 349 -23.11 -3.84 -25.60
CA ASN A 349 -23.81 -5.07 -25.97
C ASN A 349 -23.27 -5.68 -27.28
N MET A 350 -23.06 -4.87 -28.32
CA MET A 350 -22.46 -5.32 -29.59
C MET A 350 -21.05 -5.91 -29.38
N LEU A 351 -20.30 -5.36 -28.43
CA LEU A 351 -18.96 -5.80 -28.06
C LEU A 351 -18.94 -6.90 -26.98
N LYS A 352 -20.10 -7.32 -26.47
CA LYS A 352 -20.27 -8.30 -25.38
C LYS A 352 -19.53 -7.91 -24.09
N MET A 353 -19.54 -6.63 -23.75
CA MET A 353 -18.91 -6.05 -22.56
C MET A 353 -19.89 -5.82 -21.40
N GLY A 354 -21.15 -6.25 -21.55
CA GLY A 354 -22.22 -5.99 -20.58
C GLY A 354 -22.81 -4.59 -20.74
N ASN A 355 -23.37 -4.04 -19.66
CA ASN A 355 -23.97 -2.71 -19.69
C ASN A 355 -22.89 -1.62 -19.57
N ALA A 356 -23.06 -0.55 -20.33
CA ALA A 356 -22.26 0.67 -20.22
C ALA A 356 -22.41 1.28 -18.82
N SER A 357 -21.26 1.53 -18.19
CA SER A 357 -21.19 2.24 -16.91
C SER A 357 -21.21 3.75 -17.08
N ARG A 358 -20.75 4.25 -18.24
CA ARG A 358 -20.61 5.68 -18.53
C ARG A 358 -20.61 5.93 -20.04
N ALA A 359 -21.28 7.00 -20.46
CA ALA A 359 -21.14 7.58 -21.81
C ALA A 359 -20.22 8.81 -21.74
N VAL A 360 -19.23 8.88 -22.63
CA VAL A 360 -18.19 9.92 -22.62
C VAL A 360 -18.31 10.77 -23.87
N ILE A 361 -18.50 12.08 -23.67
CA ILE A 361 -18.61 13.10 -24.72
C ILE A 361 -17.30 13.92 -24.85
N ARG A 362 -17.27 14.88 -25.78
CA ARG A 362 -16.20 15.85 -26.07
C ARG A 362 -14.84 15.22 -26.28
N ALA A 363 -14.82 14.07 -26.95
CA ALA A 363 -13.62 13.31 -27.23
C ALA A 363 -12.78 13.02 -25.97
N GLY A 364 -13.39 12.59 -24.86
CA GLY A 364 -12.69 12.26 -23.61
C GLY A 364 -11.61 11.16 -23.71
N PHE A 365 -11.62 10.36 -24.78
CA PHE A 365 -10.56 9.40 -25.14
C PHE A 365 -9.68 9.88 -26.32
N GLY A 366 -9.67 11.19 -26.58
CA GLY A 366 -9.02 11.85 -27.70
C GLY A 366 -9.85 11.82 -29.00
N SER A 367 -9.68 12.83 -29.84
CA SER A 367 -10.34 12.91 -31.15
C SER A 367 -9.80 11.87 -32.13
N GLY A 368 -10.58 11.53 -33.15
CA GLY A 368 -10.05 10.80 -34.31
C GLY A 368 -8.91 11.58 -34.99
N PRO A 369 -8.00 10.92 -35.73
CA PRO A 369 -7.00 11.60 -36.56
C PRO A 369 -7.66 12.55 -37.57
N ALA A 370 -6.98 13.63 -37.96
CA ALA A 370 -7.53 14.68 -38.83
C ALA A 370 -8.05 14.19 -40.21
N LEU A 371 -7.63 13.00 -40.67
CA LEU A 371 -8.07 12.38 -41.93
C LEU A 371 -9.13 11.28 -41.74
N GLN A 372 -9.48 10.95 -40.49
CA GLN A 372 -10.51 9.96 -40.17
C GLN A 372 -11.89 10.60 -40.28
N LYS A 373 -12.78 9.98 -41.05
CA LYS A 373 -14.15 10.48 -41.27
C LYS A 373 -15.04 10.21 -40.06
N VAL A 374 -15.95 11.13 -39.76
CA VAL A 374 -17.09 10.88 -38.88
C VAL A 374 -18.15 10.15 -39.72
N TRP A 375 -18.46 8.90 -39.39
CA TRP A 375 -19.40 8.08 -40.16
C TRP A 375 -20.84 8.22 -39.70
N MET A 376 -21.04 8.51 -38.42
CA MET A 376 -22.35 8.59 -37.80
C MET A 376 -22.41 9.88 -37.01
N ASP A 377 -23.53 10.58 -37.16
CA ASP A 377 -23.84 11.83 -36.49
C ASP A 377 -25.27 11.73 -35.94
N GLU A 378 -25.56 12.47 -34.87
CA GLU A 378 -26.86 12.48 -34.17
C GLU A 378 -27.39 11.06 -33.84
N VAL A 379 -26.53 10.18 -33.34
CA VAL A 379 -26.93 8.82 -32.97
C VAL A 379 -27.92 8.86 -31.81
N GLN A 380 -29.05 8.16 -31.98
CA GLN A 380 -30.10 8.01 -30.98
C GLN A 380 -30.66 6.59 -31.02
N CYS A 381 -30.10 5.72 -30.20
CA CYS A 381 -30.55 4.35 -30.06
C CYS A 381 -31.80 4.26 -29.17
N PHE A 382 -32.72 3.37 -29.51
CA PHE A 382 -33.88 3.07 -28.66
C PHE A 382 -33.59 2.06 -27.54
N GLY A 383 -32.37 1.53 -27.49
CA GLY A 383 -31.92 0.59 -26.46
C GLY A 383 -32.36 -0.87 -26.64
N GLU A 384 -33.10 -1.19 -27.71
CA GLU A 384 -33.43 -2.57 -28.07
C GLU A 384 -32.38 -3.14 -29.02
N SER A 385 -31.80 -4.28 -28.65
CA SER A 385 -30.66 -4.96 -29.30
C SER A 385 -31.01 -5.62 -30.62
#